data_AF-A0A3Q0IWY2-F1
#
_entry.id   AF-A0A3Q0IWY2-F1
#
_cell.length_a   1.000
_cell.length_b   1.000
_cell.length_c   1.000
_cell.angle_alpha   90.00
_cell.angle_beta   90.00
_cell.angle_gamma   90.00
#
_symmetry.space_group_name_H-M   'P 1'
#
loop_
_entity.id
_entity.type
_entity.pdbx_description
1 polymer ?
#
loop_
_entity_poly.entity_id
_entity_poly.type
_entity_poly.pdbx_seq_one_letter_code
_entity_poly.pdbx_strand_id
1 'polypeptide(L)' 'MEDSGMWQCVATNEAGSETVNTWLKVKTSAPIMESPPQNVTVLDGKDTVLTCRVAGAPTPNITWFYQGKICY' A
#
# COMPACT_ATOMS: atom_id res chain seq x y z
N MET A 1 13.68 -3.77 3.99
CA MET A 1 13.46 -2.30 3.99
C MET A 1 14.76 -1.53 3.95
N GLU A 2 15.89 -2.17 4.30
CA GLU A 2 17.22 -1.54 4.37
C GLU A 2 17.63 -0.86 3.06
N ASP A 3 17.26 -1.39 1.89
CA ASP A 3 17.58 -0.76 0.60
C ASP A 3 16.55 0.29 0.12
N SER A 4 15.42 0.42 0.81
CA SER A 4 14.42 1.45 0.45
C SER A 4 14.92 2.83 0.83
N GLY A 5 14.87 3.78 -0.10
CA GLY A 5 15.31 5.15 0.16
C GLY A 5 15.52 5.95 -1.11
N MET A 6 16.11 7.14 -0.95
CA MET A 6 16.52 7.97 -2.08
C MET A 6 17.88 7.52 -2.59
N TRP A 7 17.91 7.08 -3.84
CA TRP A 7 19.12 6.69 -4.55
C TRP A 7 19.58 7.82 -5.46
N GLN A 8 20.89 8.01 -5.52
CA GLN A 8 21.52 9.08 -6.29
C GLN A 8 22.54 8.48 -7.26
N CYS A 9 22.48 8.93 -8.50
CA CYS A 9 23.50 8.66 -9.52
C CYS A 9 24.23 9.97 -9.83
N VAL A 10 25.56 9.92 -9.84
CA VAL A 10 26.42 11.06 -10.21
C VAL A 10 27.28 10.63 -11.40
N ALA A 11 27.14 11.33 -12.52
CA ALA A 11 27.97 11.15 -13.71
C ALA A 11 28.96 12.29 -13.80
N THR A 12 30.24 11.98 -14.03
CA THR A 12 31.34 12.96 -14.05
C THR A 12 32.18 12.82 -15.31
N ASN A 13 32.48 13.94 -15.97
CA ASN A 13 33.41 14.05 -17.09
C ASN A 13 34.31 15.30 -16.94
N GLU A 14 35.16 15.59 -17.93
CA GLU A 14 36.09 16.74 -17.88
C GLU A 14 35.39 18.11 -17.80
N ALA A 15 34.15 18.20 -18.26
CA ALA A 15 33.37 19.44 -18.25
C ALA A 15 32.58 19.65 -16.94
N GLY A 16 32.41 18.62 -16.12
CA GLY A 16 31.72 18.72 -14.82
C GLY A 16 31.00 17.42 -14.42
N SER A 17 30.02 17.58 -13.53
CA SER A 17 29.19 16.48 -13.02
C SER A 17 27.71 16.79 -13.14
N GLU A 18 26.91 15.76 -13.38
CA GLU A 18 25.45 15.81 -13.35
C GLU A 18 24.90 14.75 -12.39
N THR A 19 23.83 15.10 -11.69
CA THR A 19 23.25 14.27 -10.63
C THR A 19 21.77 14.02 -10.88
N VAL A 20 21.35 12.76 -10.78
CA VAL A 20 19.94 12.35 -10.84
C VAL A 20 19.58 11.56 -9.58
N ASN A 21 18.40 11.85 -9.03
CA ASN A 21 17.86 11.19 -7.84
C ASN A 21 16.60 10.39 -8.18
N THR A 22 16.38 9.27 -7.49
CA THR A 22 15.14 8.48 -7.58
C THR A 22 14.78 7.86 -6.22
N TRP A 23 13.50 7.57 -5.98
CA TRP A 23 13.06 6.90 -4.76
C TRP A 23 12.85 5.41 -5.00
N LEU A 24 13.66 4.56 -4.36
CA LEU A 24 13.50 3.11 -4.39
C LEU A 24 12.56 2.67 -3.26
N LYS A 25 11.47 1.98 -3.63
CA LYS A 25 10.55 1.37 -2.67
C LYS A 25 10.58 -0.15 -2.84
N VAL A 26 11.27 -0.83 -1.93
CA VAL A 26 11.37 -2.29 -1.94
C VAL A 26 10.05 -2.91 -1.48
N LYS A 27 9.59 -3.93 -2.22
CA LYS A 27 8.45 -4.77 -1.84
C LYS A 27 8.97 -6.00 -1.12
N THR A 28 8.65 -6.14 0.16
CA THR A 28 9.19 -7.22 1.00
C THR A 28 8.15 -8.27 1.38
N SER A 29 6.86 -7.93 1.32
CA SER A 29 5.79 -8.91 1.59
C SER A 29 4.58 -8.67 0.71
N ALA A 30 4.00 -9.77 0.23
CA ALA A 30 2.72 -9.75 -0.46
C ALA A 30 1.59 -9.37 0.51
N PRO A 31 0.48 -8.80 0.02
CA PRO A 31 -0.71 -8.58 0.84
C PRO A 31 -1.24 -9.91 1.39
N ILE A 32 -1.43 -9.97 2.70
CA ILE A 32 -2.00 -11.13 3.41
C ILE A 32 -3.17 -10.62 4.26
N MET A 33 -4.34 -11.23 4.10
CA MET A 33 -5.49 -10.97 4.97
C MET A 33 -5.28 -11.66 6.31
N GLU A 34 -4.86 -10.90 7.31
CA GLU A 34 -4.75 -11.38 8.70
C GLU A 34 -6.13 -11.57 9.32
N SER A 35 -7.08 -10.68 8.99
CA SER A 35 -8.45 -10.75 9.46
C SER A 35 -9.41 -10.50 8.31
N PRO A 36 -9.99 -11.56 7.71
CA PRO A 36 -11.02 -11.43 6.70
C PRO A 36 -12.29 -10.79 7.28
N PRO A 37 -13.02 -9.99 6.49
CA PRO A 37 -14.33 -9.52 6.89
C PRO A 37 -15.26 -10.69 7.19
N GLN A 38 -16.05 -10.53 8.24
CA GLN A 38 -17.03 -11.53 8.68
C GLN A 38 -18.44 -11.06 8.35
N ASN A 39 -19.36 -12.02 8.25
CA ASN A 39 -20.77 -11.72 8.14
C ASN A 39 -21.27 -11.09 9.45
N VAL A 40 -22.05 -10.01 9.34
CA VAL A 40 -22.64 -9.31 10.47
C VAL A 40 -24.14 -9.16 10.22
N THR A 41 -24.94 -9.44 11.24
CA THR A 41 -26.39 -9.16 11.24
C THR A 41 -26.63 -7.92 12.08
N VAL A 42 -27.39 -6.97 11.54
CA VAL A 42 -27.62 -5.66 12.15
C VAL A 42 -29.11 -5.37 12.18
N LEU A 43 -29.56 -4.70 13.23
CA LEU A 43 -30.95 -4.24 13.34
C LEU A 43 -31.19 -3.10 12.35
N ASP A 44 -32.43 -3.01 11.88
CA ASP A 44 -32.83 -1.92 10.98
C ASP A 44 -32.58 -0.55 11.63
N GLY A 45 -32.07 0.38 10.82
CA GLY A 45 -31.69 1.73 11.25
C GLY A 45 -30.48 1.81 12.19
N LYS A 46 -29.69 0.75 12.36
CA LYS A 46 -28.43 0.78 13.11
C LYS A 46 -27.22 0.70 12.20
N ASP A 47 -26.17 1.43 12.57
CA ASP A 47 -24.89 1.41 11.88
C ASP A 47 -24.06 0.18 12.29
N THR A 48 -23.13 -0.21 11.42
CA THR A 48 -22.18 -1.29 11.66
C THR A 48 -20.82 -1.00 11.05
N VAL A 49 -19.82 -1.78 11.46
CA VAL A 49 -18.44 -1.70 10.95
C VAL A 49 -18.00 -3.06 10.47
N LEU A 50 -17.69 -3.16 9.17
CA LEU A 50 -17.01 -4.32 8.61
C LEU A 50 -15.49 -4.10 8.73
N THR A 51 -14.84 -4.96 9.51
CA THR A 51 -13.39 -4.88 9.71
C THR A 51 -12.68 -5.80 8.72
N CYS A 52 -11.62 -5.30 8.08
CA CYS A 52 -10.69 -6.09 7.28
C CYS A 52 -9.27 -5.65 7.63
N ARG A 53 -8.42 -6.60 8.05
CA ARG A 53 -7.00 -6.33 8.32
C ARG A 53 -6.14 -7.03 7.28
N VAL A 54 -5.34 -6.24 6.58
CA VAL A 54 -4.41 -6.72 5.56
C VAL A 54 -3.01 -6.23 5.92
N ALA A 55 -2.08 -7.17 6.06
CA ALA A 55 -0.66 -6.87 6.20
C ALA A 55 0.03 -6.93 4.84
N GLY A 56 1.08 -6.14 4.65
CA GLY A 56 1.87 -6.11 3.42
C GLY A 56 2.85 -4.95 3.42
N ALA A 57 3.94 -5.09 2.68
CA ALA A 57 4.98 -4.09 2.58
C ALA A 57 5.38 -3.90 1.11
N PRO A 58 5.05 -2.75 0.48
CA PRO A 58 4.38 -1.58 1.05
C PRO A 58 2.95 -1.82 1.55
N THR A 59 2.46 -0.91 2.38
CA THR A 59 1.07 -0.91 2.87
C THR A 59 0.09 -1.13 1.70
N PRO A 60 -0.73 -2.19 1.72
CA PRO A 60 -1.68 -2.47 0.65
C PRO A 60 -2.79 -1.43 0.57
N ASN A 61 -3.29 -1.18 -0.65
CA ASN A 61 -4.55 -0.45 -0.83
C ASN A 61 -5.73 -1.39 -0.58
N ILE A 62 -6.69 -0.93 0.22
CA ILE A 62 -7.90 -1.69 0.55
C ILE A 62 -9.09 -1.00 -0.13
N THR A 63 -9.95 -1.78 -0.79
CA THR A 63 -11.15 -1.28 -1.47
C THR A 63 -12.32 -2.19 -1.16
N TRP A 64 -13.43 -1.60 -0.73
CA TRP A 64 -14.66 -2.32 -0.41
C TRP A 64 -15.61 -2.32 -1.60
N PHE A 65 -16.26 -3.44 -1.81
CA PHE A 65 -17.26 -3.62 -2.86
C PHE A 65 -18.58 -4.08 -2.25
N TYR A 66 -19.68 -3.46 -2.69
CA TYR A 66 -21.03 -3.91 -2.42
C TYR A 66 -21.71 -4.24 -3.74
N GLN A 67 -22.11 -5.50 -3.90
CA GLN A 67 -22.74 -6.01 -5.13
C GLN A 67 -21.96 -5.66 -6.42
N GLY A 68 -20.63 -5.74 -6.36
CA GLY A 68 -19.75 -5.47 -7.49
C GLY A 68 -19.46 -3.99 -7.76
N LYS A 69 -20.00 -3.06 -6.96
CA LYS A 69 -19.71 -1.62 -7.05
C LYS A 69 -18.80 -1.18 -5.91
N ILE A 70 -17.89 -0.25 -6.20
CA ILE A 70 -17.01 0.35 -5.20
C ILE A 70 -17.85 1.13 -4.19
N CYS A 71 -17.62 0.91 -2.90
CA CYS A 71 -18.18 1.73 -1.83
C CYS A 71 -17.33 3.00 -1.67
N TYR A 72 -17.98 4.17 -1.57
CA TYR A 72 -17.35 5.47 -1.31
C TYR A 72 -17.61 5.93 0.12
#